data_AF-A0A9X8MQ65-F1
#
_entry.id   AF-A0A9X8MQ65-F1
#
_cell.length_a   1.000
_cell.length_b   1.000
_cell.length_c   1.000
_cell.angle_alpha   90.00
_cell.angle_beta   90.00
_cell.angle_gamma   90.00
#
_symmetry.space_group_name_H-M   'P 1'
#
loop_
_entity.id
_entity.type
_entity.pdbx_description
1 polymer ?
#
loop_
_entity_poly.entity_id
_entity_poly.type
_entity_poly.pdbx_seq_one_letter_code
_entity_poly.pdbx_strand_id
1 'polypeptide(L)' 'MNVPTLAKGFARFWYAFVIGDDWKIAASVVAVLVVGTVALIAGAVPGGVLATLLALLLMAGFVGVLLIDVRRHGRS' A
#
# COMPACT_ATOMS: atom_id res chain seq x y z
N MET A 1 -2.20 18.09 16.94
CA MET A 1 -1.19 17.55 16.00
C MET A 1 -0.76 18.68 15.10
N ASN A 2 0.54 18.95 15.00
CA ASN A 2 1.03 20.12 14.28
C ASN A 2 1.43 19.66 12.87
N VAL A 3 1.13 20.44 11.84
CA VAL A 3 1.50 20.14 10.43
C VAL A 3 2.96 19.64 10.28
N PRO A 4 3.99 20.22 10.94
CA PRO A 4 5.36 19.72 10.82
C PRO A 4 5.57 18.30 11.37
N THR A 5 4.78 17.85 12.35
CA THR A 5 4.87 16.50 12.90
C THR A 5 4.33 15.46 11.92
N LEU A 6 3.25 15.79 11.19
CA LEU A 6 2.70 14.95 10.13
C LEU A 6 3.67 14.84 8.95
N ALA A 7 4.23 15.97 8.50
CA ALA A 7 5.21 15.99 7.41
C ALA A 7 6.46 15.15 7.73
N LYS A 8 6.94 15.21 8.98
CA LYS A 8 8.08 14.40 9.42
C LYS A 8 7.76 12.91 9.44
N GLY A 9 6.57 12.52 9.88
CA GLY A 9 6.09 11.13 9.83
C GLY A 9 5.96 10.62 8.39
N PHE A 10 5.39 11.44 7.50
CA PHE A 10 5.25 11.13 6.07
C PHE A 10 6.60 10.96 5.37
N ALA A 11 7.57 11.85 5.62
CA ALA A 11 8.92 11.72 5.05
C ALA A 11 9.64 10.46 5.54
N ARG A 12 9.47 10.11 6.82
CA ARG A 12 10.07 8.89 7.40
C ARG A 12 9.42 7.62 6.84
N PHE A 13 8.12 7.67 6.55
CA PHE A 13 7.41 6.61 5.85
C PHE A 13 7.96 6.40 4.42
N TRP A 14 8.11 7.47 3.63
CA TRP A 14 8.69 7.37 2.29
C TRP A 14 10.12 6.85 2.31
N TYR A 15 10.92 7.27 3.28
CA TYR A 15 12.27 6.74 3.47
C TYR A 15 12.25 5.23 3.81
N ALA A 16 11.38 4.79 4.73
CA ALA A 16 11.25 3.38 5.08
C ALA A 16 10.71 2.52 3.91
N PHE A 17 9.82 3.08 3.09
CA PHE A 17 9.24 2.40 1.93
C PHE A 17 10.24 2.27 0.76
N VAL A 18 11.00 3.33 0.46
CA VAL A 18 11.91 3.35 -0.71
C VAL A 18 13.29 2.78 -0.36
N ILE A 19 13.79 3.05 0.85
CA ILE A 19 15.16 2.72 1.25
C ILE A 19 15.18 1.69 2.39
N GLY A 20 14.21 1.74 3.31
CA GLY A 20 14.22 0.97 4.56
C GLY A 20 13.64 -0.45 4.54
N ASP A 21 13.27 -0.99 3.37
CA ASP A 21 12.83 -2.39 3.21
C ASP A 21 11.64 -2.81 4.11
N ASP A 22 10.56 -2.03 4.14
CA ASP A 22 9.29 -2.55 4.66
C ASP A 22 8.65 -3.51 3.65
N TRP A 23 9.26 -4.69 3.55
CA TRP A 23 8.96 -5.72 2.53
C TRP A 23 7.48 -6.10 2.49
N LYS A 24 6.73 -5.91 3.60
CA LYS A 24 5.30 -6.21 3.67
C LYS A 24 4.47 -5.23 2.83
N ILE A 25 4.82 -3.95 2.87
CA ILE A 25 4.13 -2.92 2.09
C ILE A 25 4.48 -3.11 0.61
N ALA A 26 5.77 -3.32 0.31
CA ALA A 26 6.23 -3.60 -1.05
C ALA A 26 5.54 -4.85 -1.63
N ALA A 27 5.47 -5.95 -0.88
CA ALA A 27 4.79 -7.18 -1.29
C ALA A 27 3.30 -6.95 -1.56
N SER A 28 2.62 -6.15 -0.74
CA SER A 28 1.21 -5.79 -0.97
C SER A 28 1.03 -5.03 -2.29
N VAL A 29 1.89 -4.05 -2.59
CA VAL A 29 1.83 -3.29 -3.84
C VAL A 29 2.06 -4.21 -5.04
N VAL A 30 3.12 -5.03 -4.98
CA VAL A 30 3.45 -5.99 -6.04
C VAL A 30 2.31 -6.98 -6.26
N ALA A 31 1.69 -7.50 -5.20
CA ALA A 31 0.55 -8.42 -5.33
C ALA A 31 -0.63 -7.77 -6.07
N VAL A 32 -0.97 -6.52 -5.76
CA VAL A 32 -2.06 -5.80 -6.45
C VAL A 32 -1.72 -5.56 -7.93
N LEU A 33 -0.47 -5.21 -8.22
CA LEU A 33 -0.02 -5.03 -9.61
C LEU A 33 -0.09 -6.35 -10.40
N VAL A 34 0.36 -7.46 -9.81
CA VAL A 34 0.28 -8.78 -10.46
C VAL A 34 -1.17 -9.18 -10.73
N VAL A 35 -2.06 -9.01 -9.75
CA VAL A 35 -3.50 -9.27 -9.92
C VAL A 35 -4.08 -8.41 -11.04
N GLY A 36 -3.73 -7.13 -11.07
CA GLY A 36 -4.18 -6.21 -12.12
C GLY A 36 -3.68 -6.59 -13.51
N THR A 37 -2.40 -6.93 -13.64
CA THR A 37 -1.80 -7.38 -14.91
C THR A 37 -2.49 -8.64 -15.42
N VAL A 38 -2.68 -9.64 -14.56
CA VAL A 38 -3.38 -10.88 -14.94
C VAL A 38 -4.82 -10.60 -15.38
N ALA A 39 -5.56 -9.80 -14.62
CA ALA A 39 -6.94 -9.44 -14.95
C ALA A 39 -7.06 -8.67 -16.28
N LEU A 40 -6.09 -7.79 -16.55
CA LEU A 40 -6.03 -7.02 -17.80
C LEU A 40 -5.72 -7.91 -19.00
N ILE A 41 -4.74 -8.81 -18.89
CA ILE A 41 -4.39 -9.78 -19.95
C ILE A 41 -5.55 -10.73 -20.22
N ALA A 42 -6.28 -11.16 -19.19
CA ALA A 42 -7.44 -12.02 -19.33
C ALA A 42 -8.67 -11.32 -19.93
N GLY A 43 -8.64 -9.98 -20.08
CA GLY A 43 -9.79 -9.22 -20.58
C GLY A 43 -11.02 -9.33 -19.68
N ALA A 44 -10.84 -9.61 -18.38
CA ALA A 44 -11.91 -10.02 -17.49
C ALA A 44 -12.92 -8.89 -17.20
N VAL A 45 -12.50 -7.63 -17.27
CA VAL A 45 -13.28 -6.46 -16.84
C VAL A 45 -12.89 -5.22 -17.67
N PRO A 46 -13.83 -4.29 -17.97
CA PRO A 46 -13.49 -3.00 -18.58
C PRO A 46 -12.41 -2.23 -17.80
N GLY A 47 -11.48 -1.59 -18.51
CA GLY A 47 -10.29 -0.98 -17.92
C GLY A 47 -10.58 0.06 -16.82
N GLY A 48 -11.63 0.88 -16.97
CA GLY A 48 -12.01 1.86 -15.96
C GLY A 48 -12.45 1.20 -14.64
N VAL A 49 -13.26 0.14 -14.73
CA VAL A 49 -13.72 -0.61 -13.55
C VAL A 49 -12.55 -1.36 -12.90
N LEU A 50 -11.68 -1.97 -13.71
CA LEU A 50 -10.48 -2.63 -13.21
C LEU A 50 -9.57 -1.65 -12.45
N ALA A 51 -9.35 -0.45 -13.00
CA ALA A 51 -8.54 0.57 -12.34
C ALA A 51 -9.13 0.99 -10.98
N THR A 52 -10.45 1.19 -10.89
CA THR A 52 -11.11 1.52 -9.62
C THR A 52 -10.98 0.39 -8.60
N LEU A 53 -11.18 -0.86 -9.01
CA LEU A 53 -11.04 -2.02 -8.13
C LEU A 53 -9.60 -2.18 -7.62
N LEU A 54 -8.60 -2.01 -8.48
CA LEU A 54 -7.20 -2.06 -8.10
C LEU A 54 -6.82 -0.93 -7.15
N ALA A 55 -7.34 0.28 -7.36
CA ALA A 55 -7.12 1.40 -6.45
C ALA A 55 -7.68 1.11 -5.05
N LEU A 56 -8.90 0.57 -4.97
CA LEU A 56 -9.51 0.16 -3.69
C LEU A 56 -8.71 -0.96 -3.02
N LEU A 57 -8.28 -1.95 -3.79
CA LEU A 57 -7.50 -3.09 -3.29
C LEU A 57 -6.13 -2.64 -2.77
N LEU A 58 -5.46 -1.75 -3.49
CA LEU A 58 -4.20 -1.13 -3.07
C LEU A 58 -4.38 -0.38 -1.75
N MET A 59 -5.43 0.44 -1.66
CA MET A 59 -5.71 1.22 -0.45
C MET A 59 -6.01 0.30 0.75
N ALA A 60 -6.80 -0.75 0.55
CA ALA A 60 -7.12 -1.72 1.59
C ALA A 60 -5.87 -2.48 2.06
N GLY A 61 -5.03 -2.94 1.13
CA GLY A 61 -3.77 -3.62 1.45
C GLY A 61 -2.82 -2.71 2.22
N PHE A 62 -2.67 -1.46 1.76
CA PHE A 62 -1.85 -0.45 2.43
C PHE A 62 -2.32 -0.17 3.87
N VAL A 63 -3.60 0.11 4.06
CA VAL A 63 -4.19 0.35 5.39
C VAL A 63 -4.04 -0.89 6.28
N GLY A 64 -4.24 -2.08 5.73
CA GLY A 64 -4.08 -3.35 6.45
C GLY A 64 -2.66 -3.52 6.99
N VAL A 65 -1.63 -3.29 6.15
CA VAL A 65 -0.23 -3.39 6.58
C VAL A 65 0.11 -2.32 7.62
N LEU A 66 -0.33 -1.07 7.41
CA LEU A 66 -0.14 0.01 8.38
C LEU A 66 -0.75 -0.33 9.75
N LEU A 67 -1.98 -0.85 9.77
CA LEU A 67 -2.65 -1.25 11.00
C LEU A 67 -1.91 -2.37 11.71
N ILE A 68 -1.38 -3.35 10.97
CA ILE A 68 -0.57 -4.43 11.53
C ILE A 68 0.72 -3.87 12.14
N ASP A 69 1.38 -2.95 11.44
CA ASP A 69 2.66 -2.40 11.87
C ASP A 69 2.52 -1.53 13.12
N VAL A 70 1.54 -0.63 13.14
CA VAL A 70 1.21 0.20 14.32
C VAL A 70 0.88 -0.66 15.53
N ARG A 71 0.10 -1.74 15.35
CA ARG A 71 -0.25 -2.67 16.45
C ARG A 71 0.95 -3.40 17.02
N ARG A 72 1.97 -3.69 16.22
CA ARG A 72 3.20 -4.36 16.68
C ARG A 72 4.07 -3.44 17.51
N HIS A 73 4.15 -2.16 17.15
CA HIS A 73 4.95 -1.19 17.90
C HIS A 73 4.33 -0.73 19.23
N GLY A 74 3.00 -0.82 19.40
CA GLY A 74 2.35 -0.46 20.67
C GLY A 74 2.47 -1.49 21.81
N ARG A 75 3.12 -2.65 21.58
CA ARG A 75 3.23 -3.75 22.56
C ARG A 75 4.65 -3.96 23.11
N SER A 76 5.63 -3.16 22.71
CA SER A 76 6.99 -3.14 23.28
C SER A 76 7.18 -1.93 24.18
#